data_AF-A0A810NA51-F1
#
_entry.id   AF-A0A810NA51-F1
#
_cell.length_a   1.000
_cell.length_b   1.000
_cell.length_c   1.000
_cell.angle_alpha   90.00
_cell.angle_beta   90.00
_cell.angle_gamma   90.00
#
_symmetry.space_group_name_H-M   'P 1'
#
loop_
_entity.id
_entity.type
_entity.pdbx_description
1 polymer ?
#
loop_
_entity_poly.entity_id
_entity_poly.type
_entity_poly.pdbx_seq_one_letter_code
_entity_poly.pdbx_strand_id
1 'polypeptide(L)'
;MDRFVRAAERPPAFRPDRRDLFLRDVMASFLPRSPVAPTVPETPGHPRNTPWNAHFVGLPLPPATGQCGRTVRDRRPGREKMGSSDARPPRAARRAGGPGPDDVRHPLADDLFRLAHHHLIGRPLLHPRATAYGLASALLAELLYTGRITVHHGDVYVLSTEPPADGLTHTVLDQLTAERGAHPVGTWLAYLAGSVVERVAGRLHQAGHVRRETSRLRVPRTVTWVPVEPTTAGWPSARLAMALRGGRRLDPADQGLAALTWATGLDRHVLDGAPARARDNLRALVDHGWPPMAELARLTHAAIGRSVTTYRT
;
A
#
# COMPACT_ATOMS: atom_id res chain seq x y z
N MET A 1 -21.60 -34.62 54.89
CA MET A 1 -21.67 -35.29 53.58
C MET A 1 -22.55 -34.43 52.69
N ASP A 2 -22.14 -33.90 51.55
CA ASP A 2 -20.90 -34.08 50.81
C ASP A 2 -20.74 -32.93 49.80
N ARG A 3 -19.50 -32.74 49.35
CA ARG A 3 -19.00 -31.70 48.45
C ARG A 3 -19.63 -31.72 47.06
N PHE A 4 -19.88 -30.55 46.47
CA PHE A 4 -19.72 -30.35 45.02
C PHE A 4 -19.15 -28.95 44.74
N VAL A 5 -17.82 -28.89 44.79
CA VAL A 5 -17.02 -27.81 44.20
C VAL A 5 -17.05 -28.01 42.69
N ARG A 6 -17.68 -27.10 41.95
CA ARG A 6 -17.55 -27.03 40.49
C ARG A 6 -16.12 -26.61 40.15
N ALA A 7 -15.39 -27.51 39.51
CA ALA A 7 -14.08 -27.25 38.95
C ALA A 7 -14.19 -26.14 37.89
N ALA A 8 -13.44 -25.05 38.08
CA ALA A 8 -13.18 -24.07 37.04
C ALA A 8 -12.27 -24.74 35.99
N GLU A 9 -12.81 -24.97 34.80
CA GLU A 9 -12.03 -25.42 33.64
C GLU A 9 -10.97 -24.34 33.33
N ARG A 10 -9.70 -24.72 33.47
CA ARG A 10 -8.58 -23.88 33.02
C ARG A 10 -8.64 -23.77 31.50
N PRO A 11 -8.49 -22.56 30.92
CA PRO A 11 -8.34 -22.42 29.48
C PRO A 11 -7.08 -23.16 29.01
N PRO A 12 -7.07 -23.74 27.79
CA PRO A 12 -5.92 -24.48 27.29
C PRO A 12 -4.70 -23.56 27.17
N ALA A 13 -3.56 -24.04 27.67
CA ALA A 13 -2.29 -23.35 27.56
C ALA A 13 -1.93 -23.10 26.08
N PHE A 14 -1.66 -21.83 25.76
CA PHE A 14 -1.14 -21.38 24.47
C PHE A 14 0.13 -22.18 24.13
N ARG A 15 0.02 -23.10 23.18
CA ARG A 15 1.18 -23.77 22.58
C ARG A 15 1.66 -22.88 21.42
N PRO A 16 2.89 -22.33 21.47
CA PRO A 16 3.40 -21.52 20.37
C PRO A 16 3.45 -22.34 19.07
N ASP A 17 3.06 -21.71 17.96
CA ASP A 17 3.10 -22.32 16.63
C ASP A 17 4.57 -22.57 16.24
N ARG A 18 4.86 -23.56 15.38
CA ARG A 18 6.22 -23.81 14.86
C ARG A 18 6.83 -22.57 14.18
N ARG A 19 5.98 -21.60 13.80
CA ARG A 19 6.37 -20.30 13.22
C ARG A 19 6.88 -19.30 14.25
N ASP A 20 6.46 -19.39 15.52
CA ASP A 20 6.95 -18.55 16.61
C ASP A 20 8.40 -18.92 16.98
N LEU A 21 8.75 -20.20 16.84
CA LEU A 21 10.13 -20.70 16.98
C LEU A 21 11.02 -20.25 15.82
N PHE A 22 10.49 -20.27 14.59
CA PHE A 22 11.21 -19.74 13.43
C PHE A 22 11.46 -18.23 13.54
N LEU A 23 10.54 -17.46 14.14
CA LEU A 23 10.76 -16.05 14.41
C LEU A 23 11.92 -15.84 15.37
N ARG A 24 11.96 -16.58 16.49
CA ARG A 24 13.08 -16.53 17.44
C ARG A 24 14.40 -16.91 16.77
N ASP A 25 14.42 -17.95 15.93
CA ASP A 25 15.64 -18.41 15.26
C ASP A 25 16.10 -17.45 14.13
N VAL A 26 15.19 -16.91 13.33
CA VAL A 26 15.52 -15.91 12.29
C VAL A 26 15.91 -14.58 12.92
N MET A 27 15.21 -14.12 13.95
CA MET A 27 15.57 -12.90 14.68
C MET A 27 16.89 -13.07 15.43
N ALA A 28 17.17 -14.24 16.01
CA ALA A 28 18.46 -14.53 16.66
C ALA A 28 19.62 -14.64 15.66
N SER A 29 19.38 -15.13 14.44
CA SER A 29 20.42 -15.31 13.40
C SER A 29 20.86 -13.99 12.73
N PHE A 30 20.13 -12.89 12.93
CA PHE A 30 20.39 -11.59 12.27
C PHE A 30 20.80 -10.46 13.24
N LEU A 31 21.06 -10.74 14.52
CA LEU A 31 21.63 -9.76 15.45
C LEU A 31 23.13 -9.55 15.19
N PRO A 32 23.61 -8.39 14.73
CA PRO A 32 25.00 -8.02 14.96
C PRO A 32 25.20 -7.79 16.47
N ARG A 33 26.33 -8.27 17.02
CA ARG A 33 26.74 -7.92 18.39
C ARG A 33 26.82 -6.38 18.50
N SER A 34 26.02 -5.78 19.38
CA SER A 34 26.04 -4.35 19.66
C SER A 34 27.46 -3.87 19.98
N PRO A 35 27.99 -2.83 19.32
CA PRO A 35 29.04 -2.02 19.91
C PRO A 35 28.41 -1.08 20.95
N VAL A 36 29.12 -0.93 22.07
CA VAL A 36 28.82 -0.03 23.19
C VAL A 36 28.57 1.39 22.67
N ALA A 37 27.48 2.01 23.11
CA ALA A 37 27.11 3.38 22.74
C ALA A 37 28.10 4.40 23.36
N PRO A 38 28.58 5.41 22.60
CA PRO A 38 29.22 6.57 23.20
C PRO A 38 28.16 7.54 23.73
N THR A 39 28.37 8.03 24.94
CA THR A 39 27.64 9.13 25.58
C THR A 39 27.79 10.42 24.79
N VAL A 40 26.67 11.05 24.41
CA VAL A 40 26.64 12.38 23.79
C VAL A 40 26.06 13.38 24.80
N PRO A 41 26.69 14.55 25.01
CA PRO A 41 26.19 15.57 25.94
C PRO A 41 25.06 16.39 25.31
N GLU A 42 24.10 16.78 26.15
CA GLU A 42 22.94 17.60 25.79
C GLU A 42 23.35 19.04 25.43
N THR A 43 22.69 19.64 24.45
CA THR A 43 22.66 21.11 24.25
C THR A 43 21.23 21.53 23.87
N PRO A 44 20.66 22.57 24.51
CA PRO A 44 19.26 22.92 24.34
C PRO A 44 19.03 24.03 23.30
N GLY A 45 17.96 23.88 22.51
CA GLY A 45 17.16 25.01 22.01
C GLY A 45 17.09 25.24 20.49
N HIS A 46 16.11 24.63 19.81
CA HIS A 46 15.37 25.28 18.70
C HIS A 46 14.01 24.60 18.42
N PRO A 47 13.04 25.30 17.80
CA PRO A 47 11.63 25.22 18.18
C PRO A 47 10.79 24.18 17.44
N ARG A 48 9.87 23.59 18.22
CA ARG A 48 8.53 23.05 17.91
C ARG A 48 8.22 22.78 16.43
N ASN A 49 8.41 21.51 16.08
CA ASN A 49 7.86 20.83 14.92
C ASN A 49 6.31 20.83 14.98
N THR A 50 5.65 21.42 14.00
CA THR A 50 4.18 21.26 13.84
C THR A 50 3.92 19.90 13.20
N PRO A 51 3.12 19.02 13.82
CA PRO A 51 2.98 17.67 13.30
C PRO A 51 1.99 17.60 12.12
N TRP A 52 2.34 16.80 11.10
CA TRP A 52 1.56 16.55 9.87
C TRP A 52 0.18 15.90 10.11
N ASN A 53 -0.13 15.53 11.35
CA ASN A 53 -1.36 14.86 11.79
C ASN A 53 -2.56 15.82 11.99
N ALA A 54 -2.40 17.14 11.83
CA ALA A 54 -3.47 18.11 12.06
C ALA A 54 -4.59 18.15 10.98
N HIS A 55 -4.49 17.38 9.90
CA HIS A 55 -5.49 17.39 8.81
C HIS A 55 -6.33 16.12 8.66
N PHE A 56 -6.23 15.14 9.56
CA PHE A 56 -6.79 13.81 9.30
C PHE A 56 -7.79 13.26 10.32
N VAL A 57 -8.35 14.10 11.20
CA VAL A 57 -9.46 13.67 12.07
C VAL A 57 -10.62 14.67 12.02
N GLY A 58 -11.73 14.26 11.42
CA GLY A 58 -13.08 14.77 11.69
C GLY A 58 -13.48 16.09 11.04
N LEU A 59 -14.19 16.03 9.92
CA LEU A 59 -15.12 17.09 9.50
C LEU A 59 -16.51 16.46 9.28
N PRO A 60 -17.56 16.90 10.01
CA PRO A 60 -18.92 16.45 9.77
C PRO A 60 -19.51 17.14 8.52
N LEU A 61 -20.30 16.39 7.76
CA LEU A 61 -21.13 16.91 6.67
C LEU A 61 -22.16 17.92 7.24
N PRO A 62 -22.30 19.14 6.68
CA PRO A 62 -23.43 19.99 7.01
C PRO A 62 -24.71 19.52 6.27
N PRO A 63 -25.91 19.66 6.89
CA PRO A 63 -27.16 19.30 6.25
C PRO A 63 -27.58 20.31 5.18
N ALA A 64 -28.30 19.82 4.18
CA ALA A 64 -28.95 20.62 3.17
C ALA A 64 -30.15 21.38 3.77
N THR A 65 -30.13 22.70 3.69
CA THR A 65 -31.33 23.54 3.87
C THR A 65 -31.41 24.59 2.78
N GLY A 66 -32.65 24.79 2.34
CA GLY A 66 -33.01 25.54 1.15
C GLY A 66 -33.00 27.07 1.31
N GLN A 67 -32.91 27.69 0.13
CA GLN A 67 -33.78 28.77 -0.35
C GLN A 67 -33.63 30.18 0.28
N CYS A 68 -33.32 31.16 -0.58
CA CYS A 68 -34.24 32.21 -1.05
C CYS A 68 -33.48 33.50 -1.39
N GLY A 69 -33.75 34.08 -2.56
CA GLY A 69 -33.16 35.37 -2.95
C GLY A 69 -33.32 35.69 -4.43
N ARG A 70 -34.58 35.92 -4.86
CA ARG A 70 -34.90 36.58 -6.14
C ARG A 70 -34.29 37.98 -6.15
N THR A 71 -33.78 38.43 -7.30
CA THR A 71 -34.31 39.66 -7.91
C THR A 71 -34.20 39.59 -9.43
N VAL A 72 -35.34 39.92 -10.03
CA VAL A 72 -35.59 40.18 -11.43
C VAL A 72 -34.92 41.52 -11.80
N ARG A 73 -34.29 41.59 -12.97
CA ARG A 73 -34.47 42.75 -13.84
C ARG A 73 -34.26 42.38 -15.31
N ASP A 74 -35.41 42.48 -15.97
CA ASP A 74 -35.69 42.46 -17.39
C ASP A 74 -35.01 43.64 -18.12
N ARG A 75 -34.54 43.40 -19.34
CA ARG A 75 -34.48 44.34 -20.47
C ARG A 75 -33.83 43.67 -21.70
N ARG A 76 -34.67 43.28 -22.65
CA ARG A 76 -34.39 43.22 -24.10
C ARG A 76 -35.28 44.29 -24.80
N PRO A 77 -35.15 44.57 -26.11
CA PRO A 77 -34.20 44.06 -27.11
C PRO A 77 -33.52 45.17 -27.95
N GLY A 78 -32.41 44.81 -28.61
CA GLY A 78 -31.86 45.54 -29.76
C GLY A 78 -31.44 44.54 -30.82
N ARG A 79 -32.05 44.64 -31.99
CA ARG A 79 -32.01 43.71 -33.12
C ARG A 79 -31.05 44.26 -34.18
N GLU A 80 -29.98 43.57 -34.54
CA GLU A 80 -29.37 43.75 -35.87
C GLU A 80 -28.45 42.60 -36.33
N LYS A 81 -28.92 41.96 -37.42
CA LYS A 81 -28.23 41.44 -38.63
C LYS A 81 -26.99 40.53 -38.51
N MET A 82 -27.27 39.24 -38.71
CA MET A 82 -26.78 38.37 -39.80
C MET A 82 -25.39 38.69 -40.40
N GLY A 83 -24.39 37.94 -39.95
CA GLY A 83 -23.12 37.73 -40.65
C GLY A 83 -22.81 36.24 -40.67
N SER A 84 -22.88 35.65 -41.86
CA SER A 84 -22.51 34.28 -42.18
C SER A 84 -21.03 34.02 -41.83
N SER A 85 -20.78 33.04 -40.95
CA SER A 85 -19.48 32.37 -40.84
C SER A 85 -19.71 31.00 -40.23
N ASP A 86 -19.57 29.98 -41.08
CA ASP A 86 -19.65 28.56 -40.76
C ASP A 86 -18.43 28.16 -39.91
N ALA A 87 -18.45 28.54 -38.62
CA ALA A 87 -17.46 28.18 -37.63
C ALA A 87 -18.05 27.09 -36.73
N ARG A 88 -17.82 25.84 -37.13
CA ARG A 88 -18.05 24.65 -36.29
C ARG A 88 -17.40 24.90 -34.92
N PRO A 89 -18.13 24.86 -33.80
CA PRO A 89 -17.52 25.09 -32.51
C PRO A 89 -16.45 24.01 -32.28
N PRO A 90 -15.28 24.35 -31.71
CA PRO A 90 -14.31 23.34 -31.32
C PRO A 90 -15.06 22.38 -30.39
N ARG A 91 -15.08 21.09 -30.75
CA ARG A 91 -15.56 20.02 -29.87
C ARG A 91 -14.90 20.27 -28.52
N ALA A 92 -15.70 20.74 -27.56
CA ALA A 92 -15.30 20.87 -26.19
C ALA A 92 -14.57 19.59 -25.85
N ALA A 93 -13.29 19.72 -25.48
CA ALA A 93 -12.48 18.61 -25.02
C ALA A 93 -13.36 17.82 -24.05
N ARG A 94 -13.79 16.62 -24.47
CA ARG A 94 -14.46 15.69 -23.57
C ARG A 94 -13.54 15.64 -22.37
N ARG A 95 -14.00 16.14 -21.23
CA ARG A 95 -13.29 16.01 -19.97
C ARG A 95 -12.99 14.52 -19.84
N ALA A 96 -11.73 14.14 -20.07
CA ALA A 96 -11.24 12.81 -19.78
C ALA A 96 -11.20 12.70 -18.26
N GLY A 97 -12.35 12.37 -17.69
CA GLY A 97 -12.58 12.45 -16.25
C GLY A 97 -13.99 12.03 -15.88
N GLY A 98 -14.53 11.01 -16.54
CA GLY A 98 -15.52 10.16 -15.88
C GLY A 98 -14.79 9.27 -14.87
N PRO A 99 -15.37 8.94 -13.72
CA PRO A 99 -14.80 7.93 -12.84
C PRO A 99 -14.66 6.64 -13.67
N GLY A 100 -13.46 6.05 -13.69
CA GLY A 100 -13.27 4.71 -14.26
C GLY A 100 -14.15 3.70 -13.51
N PRO A 101 -14.29 2.46 -14.03
CA PRO A 101 -14.95 1.40 -13.28
C PRO A 101 -14.27 1.30 -11.90
N ASP A 102 -15.04 1.70 -10.89
CA ASP A 102 -14.74 1.81 -9.47
C ASP A 102 -13.61 2.78 -9.09
N ASP A 103 -13.95 4.02 -8.72
CA ASP A 103 -13.09 4.90 -7.88
C ASP A 103 -13.02 4.38 -6.42
N VAL A 104 -13.31 3.09 -6.22
CA VAL A 104 -13.20 2.39 -4.95
C VAL A 104 -11.72 2.11 -4.73
N ARG A 105 -11.15 2.81 -3.77
CA ARG A 105 -9.75 2.60 -3.37
C ARG A 105 -9.63 1.26 -2.66
N HIS A 106 -8.77 0.40 -3.19
CA HIS A 106 -8.43 -0.85 -2.54
C HIS A 106 -7.29 -0.66 -1.54
N PRO A 107 -7.15 -1.57 -0.56
CA PRO A 107 -5.97 -1.64 0.28
C PRO A 107 -4.69 -1.68 -0.56
N LEU A 108 -3.62 -1.06 -0.07
CA LEU A 108 -2.39 -0.86 -0.83
C LEU A 108 -1.74 -2.18 -1.30
N ALA A 109 -1.81 -3.24 -0.48
CA ALA A 109 -1.28 -4.54 -0.86
C ALA A 109 -2.12 -5.23 -1.95
N ASP A 110 -3.42 -4.94 -2.04
CA ASP A 110 -4.29 -5.45 -3.09
C ASP A 110 -3.97 -4.79 -4.43
N ASP A 111 -3.81 -3.46 -4.44
CA ASP A 111 -3.40 -2.73 -5.63
C ASP A 111 -1.99 -3.15 -6.08
N LEU A 112 -1.04 -3.31 -5.15
CA LEU A 112 0.29 -3.81 -5.49
C LEU A 112 0.24 -5.25 -6.02
N PHE A 113 -0.61 -6.12 -5.47
CA PHE A 113 -0.81 -7.47 -6.01
C PHE A 113 -1.29 -7.42 -7.46
N ARG A 114 -2.27 -6.56 -7.76
CA ARG A 114 -2.76 -6.36 -9.14
C ARG A 114 -1.66 -5.84 -10.06
N LEU A 115 -0.84 -4.87 -9.63
CA LEU A 115 0.31 -4.38 -10.40
C LEU A 115 1.36 -5.47 -10.65
N ALA A 116 1.57 -6.36 -9.67
CA ALA A 116 2.58 -7.40 -9.73
C ALA A 116 2.18 -8.62 -10.58
N HIS A 117 0.94 -8.67 -11.10
CA HIS A 117 0.43 -9.80 -11.88
C HIS A 117 -0.17 -9.32 -13.21
N HIS A 118 -0.10 -10.18 -14.22
CA HIS A 118 -0.75 -9.92 -15.49
C HIS A 118 -2.27 -9.92 -15.32
N HIS A 119 -2.91 -8.82 -15.69
CA HIS A 119 -4.35 -8.60 -15.51
C HIS A 119 -5.30 -9.58 -16.25
N LEU A 120 -4.81 -10.38 -17.21
CA LEU A 120 -5.60 -11.36 -17.96
C LEU A 120 -5.43 -12.77 -17.38
N ILE A 121 -4.18 -13.19 -17.21
CA ILE A 121 -3.82 -14.58 -16.92
C ILE A 121 -3.31 -14.80 -15.49
N GLY A 122 -3.20 -13.74 -14.67
CA GLY A 122 -2.73 -13.83 -13.28
C GLY A 122 -1.26 -14.22 -13.12
N ARG A 123 -0.46 -14.20 -14.20
CA ARG A 123 0.96 -14.55 -14.13
C ARG A 123 1.76 -13.45 -13.40
N PRO A 124 2.61 -13.79 -12.40
CA PRO A 124 3.49 -12.81 -11.76
C PRO A 124 4.44 -12.14 -12.77
N LEU A 125 4.63 -10.83 -12.64
CA LEU A 125 5.53 -10.01 -13.46
C LEU A 125 6.93 -9.85 -12.83
N LEU A 126 7.04 -10.13 -11.52
CA LEU A 126 8.28 -10.08 -10.77
C LEU A 126 8.76 -11.49 -10.38
N HIS A 127 10.03 -11.56 -9.98
CA HIS A 127 10.56 -12.75 -9.31
C HIS A 127 9.79 -13.00 -8.01
N PRO A 128 9.47 -14.25 -7.63
CA PRO A 128 8.63 -14.56 -6.47
C PRO A 128 9.03 -13.85 -5.17
N ARG A 129 10.34 -13.72 -4.93
CA ARG A 129 10.88 -13.05 -3.74
C ARG A 129 10.66 -11.53 -3.76
N ALA A 130 10.76 -10.90 -4.92
CA ALA A 130 10.48 -9.47 -5.07
C ALA A 130 8.98 -9.20 -4.89
N THR A 131 8.11 -10.07 -5.41
CA THR A 131 6.67 -10.02 -5.14
C THR A 131 6.39 -10.14 -3.64
N ALA A 132 6.99 -11.11 -2.97
CA ALA A 132 6.77 -11.34 -1.55
C ALA A 132 7.25 -10.16 -0.69
N TYR A 133 8.44 -9.61 -0.93
CA TYR A 133 8.92 -8.43 -0.19
C TYR A 133 8.11 -7.18 -0.49
N GLY A 134 7.70 -6.98 -1.75
CA GLY A 134 6.81 -5.90 -2.13
C GLY A 134 5.48 -5.94 -1.38
N LEU A 135 4.81 -7.10 -1.36
CA LEU A 135 3.53 -7.27 -0.65
C LEU A 135 3.67 -7.19 0.87
N ALA A 136 4.76 -7.72 1.44
CA ALA A 136 5.05 -7.55 2.86
C ALA A 136 5.21 -6.07 3.22
N SER A 137 5.96 -5.32 2.40
CA SER A 137 6.10 -3.88 2.57
C SER A 137 4.78 -3.14 2.37
N ALA A 138 3.89 -3.62 1.51
CA ALA A 138 2.58 -3.02 1.31
C ALA A 138 1.68 -3.18 2.54
N LEU A 139 1.70 -4.34 3.22
CA LEU A 139 0.97 -4.52 4.48
C LEU A 139 1.53 -3.64 5.60
N LEU A 140 2.85 -3.50 5.70
CA LEU A 140 3.46 -2.53 6.62
C LEU A 140 3.05 -1.10 6.27
N ALA A 141 2.98 -0.76 4.99
CA ALA A 141 2.53 0.55 4.55
C ALA A 141 1.04 0.79 4.86
N GLU A 142 0.16 -0.21 4.78
CA GLU A 142 -1.24 -0.09 5.24
C GLU A 142 -1.31 0.29 6.74
N LEU A 143 -0.49 -0.36 7.59
CA LEU A 143 -0.36 0.01 9.00
C LEU A 143 0.24 1.39 9.22
N LEU A 144 1.20 1.78 8.38
CA LEU A 144 1.85 3.07 8.42
C LEU A 144 0.86 4.21 8.10
N TYR A 145 0.10 4.08 7.01
CA TYR A 145 -0.90 5.07 6.60
C TYR A 145 -2.05 5.20 7.59
N THR A 146 -2.35 4.12 8.31
CA THR A 146 -3.33 4.14 9.40
C THR A 146 -2.71 4.58 10.73
N GLY A 147 -1.41 4.89 10.80
CA GLY A 147 -0.77 5.40 12.02
C GLY A 147 -0.62 4.35 13.12
N ARG A 148 -0.66 3.06 12.79
CA ARG A 148 -0.44 1.96 13.75
C ARG A 148 1.04 1.72 13.98
N ILE A 149 1.86 2.00 12.97
CA ILE A 149 3.32 1.90 13.04
C ILE A 149 3.99 3.15 12.49
N THR A 150 5.28 3.30 12.77
CA THR A 150 6.19 4.15 12.01
C THR A 150 7.45 3.39 11.63
N VAL A 151 8.15 3.89 10.61
CA VAL A 151 9.49 3.43 10.23
C VAL A 151 10.46 4.55 10.51
N HIS A 152 11.54 4.23 11.21
CA HIS A 152 12.56 5.19 11.57
C HIS A 152 13.90 4.48 11.80
N HIS A 153 15.00 5.04 11.28
CA HIS A 153 16.35 4.49 11.44
C HIS A 153 16.48 3.00 11.06
N GLY A 154 15.74 2.55 10.04
CA GLY A 154 15.77 1.17 9.59
C GLY A 154 14.80 0.22 10.29
N ASP A 155 14.17 0.65 11.39
CA ASP A 155 13.35 -0.17 12.26
C ASP A 155 11.86 0.18 12.18
N VAL A 156 11.03 -0.82 12.47
CA VAL A 156 9.58 -0.67 12.64
C VAL A 156 9.25 -0.47 14.11
N TYR A 157 8.51 0.60 14.41
CA TYR A 157 8.00 0.91 15.74
C TYR A 157 6.48 0.85 15.75
N VAL A 158 5.89 0.14 16.72
CA VAL A 158 4.44 0.15 16.95
C VAL A 158 4.07 1.43 17.71
N LEU A 159 3.14 2.20 17.15
CA LEU A 159 2.63 3.45 17.72
C LEU A 159 1.27 3.26 18.40
N SER A 160 0.45 2.37 17.87
CA SER A 160 -0.89 2.07 18.39
C SER A 160 -1.20 0.59 18.18
N THR A 161 -1.78 -0.03 19.21
CA THR A 161 -2.30 -1.40 19.17
C THR A 161 -3.81 -1.43 18.88
N GLU A 162 -4.41 -0.31 18.49
CA GLU A 162 -5.82 -0.25 18.13
C GLU A 162 -6.07 -1.12 16.87
N PRO A 163 -7.00 -2.08 16.95
CA PRO A 163 -7.21 -3.05 15.88
C PRO A 163 -7.65 -2.37 14.57
N PRO A 164 -6.93 -2.58 13.45
CA PRO A 164 -7.39 -2.21 12.12
C PRO A 164 -8.69 -2.92 11.75
N ALA A 165 -9.49 -2.28 10.88
CA ALA A 165 -10.74 -2.84 10.39
C ALA A 165 -10.53 -4.07 9.48
N ASP A 166 -9.44 -4.08 8.70
CA ASP A 166 -9.08 -5.22 7.85
C ASP A 166 -8.42 -6.34 8.66
N GLY A 167 -8.96 -7.56 8.55
CA GLY A 167 -8.51 -8.70 9.35
C GLY A 167 -7.08 -9.16 9.05
N LEU A 168 -6.60 -8.99 7.81
CA LEU A 168 -5.22 -9.33 7.46
C LEU A 168 -4.25 -8.32 8.09
N THR A 169 -4.54 -7.03 7.96
CA THR A 169 -3.73 -5.96 8.57
C THR A 169 -3.78 -5.99 10.10
N HIS A 170 -4.91 -6.37 10.69
CA HIS A 170 -5.01 -6.70 12.12
C HIS A 170 -4.07 -7.83 12.53
N THR A 171 -4.09 -8.95 11.80
CA THR A 171 -3.21 -10.09 12.09
C THR A 171 -1.73 -9.69 12.04
N VAL A 172 -1.35 -8.83 11.09
CA VAL A 172 0.02 -8.32 11.01
C VAL A 172 0.34 -7.43 12.22
N LEU A 173 -0.56 -6.56 12.65
CA LEU A 173 -0.35 -5.74 13.85
C LEU A 173 -0.17 -6.59 15.11
N ASP A 174 -0.95 -7.67 15.27
CA ASP A 174 -0.81 -8.60 16.39
C ASP A 174 0.56 -9.25 16.40
N GLN A 175 1.06 -9.68 15.23
CA GLN A 175 2.41 -10.24 15.09
C GLN A 175 3.49 -9.23 15.48
N LEU A 176 3.34 -7.97 15.06
CA LEU A 176 4.26 -6.88 15.43
C LEU A 176 4.23 -6.59 16.94
N THR A 177 3.05 -6.65 17.55
CA THR A 177 2.86 -6.35 18.98
C THR A 177 3.32 -7.49 19.89
N ALA A 178 3.28 -8.74 19.40
CA ALA A 178 3.77 -9.90 20.12
C ALA A 178 5.30 -9.87 20.32
N GLU A 179 6.03 -9.24 19.40
CA GLU A 179 7.46 -9.07 19.50
C GLU A 179 7.85 -7.85 20.34
N ARG A 180 8.86 -8.02 21.19
CA ARG A 180 9.30 -6.97 22.10
C ARG A 180 10.33 -6.07 21.44
N GLY A 181 9.97 -4.80 21.30
CA GLY A 181 10.88 -3.73 20.87
C GLY A 181 10.80 -3.46 19.37
N ALA A 182 11.65 -2.54 18.91
CA ALA A 182 11.76 -2.21 17.50
C ALA A 182 12.65 -3.21 16.77
N HIS A 183 12.27 -3.56 15.54
CA HIS A 183 12.99 -4.53 14.74
C HIS A 183 13.22 -4.02 13.32
N PRO A 184 14.33 -4.42 12.67
CA PRO A 184 14.65 -3.98 11.32
C PRO A 184 13.53 -4.33 10.34
N VAL A 185 13.21 -3.37 9.46
CA VAL A 185 12.25 -3.57 8.35
C VAL A 185 12.60 -4.83 7.56
N GLY A 186 13.89 -5.03 7.25
CA GLY A 186 14.35 -6.21 6.51
C GLY A 186 13.97 -7.54 7.16
N THR A 187 13.94 -7.61 8.49
CA THR A 187 13.55 -8.83 9.22
C THR A 187 12.04 -9.06 9.15
N TRP A 188 11.24 -8.01 9.33
CA TRP A 188 9.79 -8.09 9.13
C TRP A 188 9.42 -8.50 7.70
N LEU A 189 10.09 -7.93 6.69
CA LEU A 189 9.89 -8.32 5.29
C LEU A 189 10.22 -9.80 5.07
N ALA A 190 11.34 -10.27 5.61
CA ALA A 190 11.75 -11.68 5.50
C ALA A 190 10.75 -12.63 6.16
N TYR A 191 10.23 -12.27 7.34
CA TYR A 191 9.22 -13.06 8.04
C TYR A 191 7.90 -13.12 7.26
N LEU A 192 7.34 -11.97 6.91
CA LEU A 192 6.04 -11.88 6.25
C LEU A 192 6.06 -12.53 4.85
N ALA A 193 7.18 -12.46 4.15
CA ALA A 193 7.36 -13.02 2.81
C ALA A 193 6.98 -14.50 2.69
N GLY A 194 7.11 -15.27 3.77
CA GLY A 194 6.82 -16.70 3.77
C GLY A 194 5.34 -17.04 3.52
N SER A 195 4.41 -16.10 3.72
CA SER A 195 2.97 -16.35 3.52
C SER A 195 2.18 -15.20 2.91
N VAL A 196 2.78 -14.02 2.75
CA VAL A 196 2.07 -12.81 2.34
C VAL A 196 1.37 -12.92 0.98
N VAL A 197 1.98 -13.58 0.00
CA VAL A 197 1.38 -13.73 -1.34
C VAL A 197 0.04 -14.46 -1.25
N GLU A 198 0.01 -15.59 -0.54
CA GLU A 198 -1.21 -16.39 -0.36
C GLU A 198 -2.24 -15.66 0.50
N ARG A 199 -1.80 -14.92 1.54
CA ARG A 199 -2.71 -14.15 2.41
C ARG A 199 -3.40 -13.00 1.66
N VAL A 200 -2.64 -12.22 0.89
CA VAL A 200 -3.19 -11.11 0.08
C VAL A 200 -4.07 -11.66 -1.04
N ALA A 201 -3.65 -12.73 -1.73
CA ALA A 201 -4.49 -13.39 -2.73
C ALA A 201 -5.78 -13.96 -2.11
N GLY A 202 -5.71 -14.51 -0.90
CA GLY A 202 -6.86 -14.97 -0.12
C GLY A 202 -7.83 -13.84 0.19
N ARG A 203 -7.34 -12.67 0.64
CA ARG A 203 -8.15 -11.46 0.86
C ARG A 203 -8.85 -11.02 -0.43
N LEU A 204 -8.12 -10.95 -1.54
CA LEU A 204 -8.68 -10.64 -2.87
C LEU A 204 -9.71 -11.68 -3.34
N HIS A 205 -9.48 -12.96 -3.03
CA HIS A 205 -10.39 -14.04 -3.39
C HIS A 205 -11.71 -13.96 -2.62
N GLN A 206 -11.63 -13.70 -1.31
CA GLN A 206 -12.80 -13.47 -0.45
C GLN A 206 -13.61 -12.24 -0.91
N ALA A 207 -12.92 -11.21 -1.39
CA ALA A 207 -13.55 -10.03 -1.99
C ALA A 207 -14.04 -10.24 -3.45
N GLY A 208 -13.90 -11.44 -4.02
CA GLY A 208 -14.39 -11.77 -5.36
C GLY A 208 -13.57 -11.19 -6.51
N HIS A 209 -12.36 -10.69 -6.26
CA HIS A 209 -11.52 -10.04 -7.28
C HIS A 209 -10.61 -11.01 -8.03
N VAL A 210 -10.25 -12.13 -7.41
CA VAL A 210 -9.46 -13.20 -8.03
C VAL A 210 -10.09 -14.55 -7.80
N ARG A 211 -9.78 -15.50 -8.68
CA ARG A 211 -10.15 -16.91 -8.57
C ARG A 211 -8.93 -17.79 -8.63
N ARG A 212 -8.99 -18.90 -7.91
CA ARG A 212 -7.91 -19.89 -7.88
C ARG A 212 -8.03 -20.82 -9.07
N GLU A 213 -7.07 -20.76 -9.99
CA GLU A 213 -6.91 -21.78 -11.02
C GLU A 213 -5.79 -22.74 -10.64
N THR A 214 -6.01 -24.02 -10.88
CA THR A 214 -4.98 -25.04 -10.67
C THR A 214 -4.70 -25.73 -11.98
N SER A 215 -3.50 -25.57 -12.53
CA SER A 215 -3.11 -26.31 -13.72
C SER A 215 -2.87 -27.78 -13.36
N ARG A 216 -3.58 -28.67 -14.06
CA ARG A 216 -3.38 -30.14 -13.97
C ARG A 216 -2.38 -30.67 -14.99
N LEU A 217 -1.92 -29.81 -15.91
CA LEU A 217 -1.15 -30.20 -17.10
C LEU A 217 0.37 -30.19 -16.90
N ARG A 218 0.87 -29.67 -15.77
CA ARG A 218 2.29 -29.70 -15.42
C ARG A 218 2.44 -30.15 -13.97
N VAL A 219 3.24 -31.19 -13.76
CA VAL A 219 3.76 -31.56 -12.44
C VAL A 219 5.03 -30.72 -12.24
N PRO A 220 5.13 -29.92 -11.17
CA PRO A 220 4.23 -29.83 -10.02
C PRO A 220 3.01 -28.90 -10.21
N ARG A 221 1.92 -29.26 -9.51
CA ARG A 221 0.61 -28.60 -9.52
C ARG A 221 0.74 -27.13 -9.08
N THR A 222 0.75 -26.22 -10.05
CA THR A 222 0.92 -24.78 -9.80
C THR A 222 -0.44 -24.11 -9.63
N VAL A 223 -0.61 -23.39 -8.52
CA VAL A 223 -1.77 -22.54 -8.25
C VAL A 223 -1.52 -21.17 -8.89
N THR A 224 -2.47 -20.70 -9.69
CA THR A 224 -2.44 -19.35 -10.27
C THR A 224 -3.67 -18.57 -9.81
N TRP A 225 -3.46 -17.35 -9.34
CA TRP A 225 -4.52 -16.44 -8.94
C TRP A 225 -4.88 -15.57 -10.14
N VAL A 226 -5.98 -15.92 -10.81
CA VAL A 226 -6.42 -15.24 -12.03
C VAL A 226 -7.46 -14.19 -11.67
N PRO A 227 -7.36 -12.96 -12.20
CA PRO A 227 -8.39 -11.95 -12.04
C PRO A 227 -9.77 -12.45 -12.48
N VAL A 228 -10.81 -12.06 -11.74
CA VAL A 228 -12.21 -12.30 -12.15
C VAL A 228 -12.60 -11.30 -13.24
N GLU A 229 -12.28 -10.02 -13.04
CA GLU A 229 -12.50 -8.94 -14.00
C GLU A 229 -11.16 -8.30 -14.42
N PRO A 230 -10.68 -8.55 -15.65
CA PRO A 230 -9.42 -8.01 -16.12
C PRO A 230 -9.33 -6.49 -16.11
N THR A 231 -10.44 -5.80 -16.36
CA THR A 231 -10.48 -4.33 -16.40
C THR A 231 -10.16 -3.75 -15.02
N THR A 232 -10.81 -4.26 -13.97
CA THR A 232 -10.56 -3.87 -12.58
C THR A 232 -9.15 -4.26 -12.14
N ALA A 233 -8.61 -5.40 -12.59
CA ALA A 233 -7.24 -5.78 -12.28
C ALA A 233 -6.18 -4.90 -12.96
N GLY A 234 -6.44 -4.42 -14.18
CA GLY A 234 -5.53 -3.51 -14.88
C GLY A 234 -5.60 -2.06 -14.38
N TRP A 235 -6.70 -1.66 -13.73
CA TRP A 235 -6.99 -0.27 -13.39
C TRP A 235 -5.91 0.42 -12.54
N PRO A 236 -5.37 -0.17 -11.45
CA PRO A 236 -4.37 0.52 -10.64
C PRO A 236 -3.08 0.86 -11.41
N SER A 237 -2.67 -0.02 -12.33
CA SER A 237 -1.52 0.23 -13.21
C SER A 237 -1.80 1.39 -14.17
N ALA A 238 -2.96 1.37 -14.83
CA ALA A 238 -3.38 2.44 -15.75
C ALA A 238 -3.49 3.80 -15.03
N ARG A 239 -4.14 3.85 -13.86
CA ARG A 239 -4.31 5.05 -13.04
C ARG A 239 -2.96 5.65 -12.64
N LEU A 240 -2.06 4.83 -12.11
CA LEU A 240 -0.74 5.27 -11.68
C LEU A 240 0.10 5.77 -12.88
N ALA A 241 0.11 5.02 -13.98
CA ALA A 241 0.83 5.41 -15.19
C ALA A 241 0.32 6.74 -15.76
N MET A 242 -0.99 6.95 -15.83
CA MET A 242 -1.60 8.21 -16.27
C MET A 242 -1.18 9.38 -15.39
N ALA A 243 -1.19 9.19 -14.07
CA ALA A 243 -0.84 10.24 -13.13
C ALA A 243 0.66 10.63 -13.23
N LEU A 244 1.55 9.64 -13.34
CA LEU A 244 2.99 9.85 -13.49
C LEU A 244 3.34 10.50 -14.83
N ARG A 245 2.68 10.11 -15.93
CA ARG A 245 2.87 10.74 -17.25
C ARG A 245 2.44 12.20 -17.28
N GLY A 246 1.38 12.52 -16.54
CA GLY A 246 0.82 13.87 -16.44
C GLY A 246 1.50 14.76 -15.41
N GLY A 247 2.42 14.24 -14.59
CA GLY A 247 3.00 14.98 -13.46
C GLY A 247 1.95 15.43 -12.45
N ARG A 248 0.86 14.67 -12.32
CA ARG A 248 -0.24 15.04 -11.42
C ARG A 248 0.16 14.77 -9.97
N ARG A 249 -0.38 15.56 -9.04
CA ARG A 249 -0.28 15.26 -7.62
C ARG A 249 -1.00 13.94 -7.33
N LEU A 250 -0.27 12.97 -6.77
CA LEU A 250 -0.83 11.72 -6.28
C LEU A 250 -1.44 11.94 -4.90
N ASP A 251 -2.55 11.25 -4.63
CA ASP A 251 -3.05 11.10 -3.27
C ASP A 251 -2.13 10.18 -2.44
N PRO A 252 -2.32 10.11 -1.11
CA PRO A 252 -1.43 9.32 -0.25
C PRO A 252 -1.34 7.83 -0.62
N ALA A 253 -2.44 7.19 -1.04
CA ALA A 253 -2.43 5.78 -1.40
C ALA A 253 -1.64 5.53 -2.68
N ASP A 254 -1.86 6.34 -3.71
CA ASP A 254 -1.10 6.26 -4.96
C ASP A 254 0.37 6.69 -4.78
N GLN A 255 0.68 7.57 -3.81
CA GLN A 255 2.08 7.87 -3.43
C GLN A 255 2.76 6.62 -2.84
N GLY A 256 2.08 5.90 -1.95
CA GLY A 256 2.57 4.64 -1.40
C GLY A 256 2.76 3.59 -2.49
N LEU A 257 1.79 3.47 -3.40
CA LEU A 257 1.84 2.54 -4.54
C LEU A 257 2.98 2.89 -5.50
N ALA A 258 3.21 4.17 -5.77
CA ALA A 258 4.34 4.66 -6.55
C ALA A 258 5.67 4.27 -5.88
N ALA A 259 5.81 4.53 -4.57
CA ALA A 259 7.03 4.20 -3.84
C ALA A 259 7.34 2.69 -3.85
N LEU A 260 6.32 1.83 -3.71
CA LEU A 260 6.49 0.38 -3.79
C LEU A 260 6.72 -0.11 -5.22
N THR A 261 6.13 0.56 -6.22
CA THR A 261 6.39 0.30 -7.63
C THR A 261 7.86 0.52 -7.97
N TRP A 262 8.44 1.64 -7.48
CA TRP A 262 9.87 1.91 -7.58
C TRP A 262 10.69 0.87 -6.80
N ALA A 263 10.33 0.58 -5.55
CA ALA A 263 11.10 -0.32 -4.69
C ALA A 263 11.24 -1.74 -5.28
N THR A 264 10.18 -2.22 -5.93
CA THR A 264 10.10 -3.58 -6.49
C THR A 264 10.58 -3.67 -7.94
N GLY A 265 10.83 -2.55 -8.60
CA GLY A 265 11.18 -2.50 -10.03
C GLY A 265 9.99 -2.75 -10.97
N LEU A 266 8.76 -2.54 -10.50
CA LEU A 266 7.54 -2.63 -11.32
C LEU A 266 7.36 -1.44 -12.26
N ASP A 267 8.11 -0.36 -12.04
CA ASP A 267 8.11 0.84 -12.87
C ASP A 267 8.38 0.52 -14.35
N ARG A 268 9.21 -0.49 -14.66
CA ARG A 268 9.45 -0.97 -16.02
C ARG A 268 8.20 -1.51 -16.74
N HIS A 269 7.23 -2.01 -15.98
CA HIS A 269 5.96 -2.54 -16.49
C HIS A 269 4.88 -1.46 -16.50
N VAL A 270 4.76 -0.69 -15.42
CA VAL A 270 3.76 0.38 -15.28
C VAL A 270 4.04 1.53 -16.26
N LEU A 271 5.31 1.87 -16.47
CA LEU A 271 5.76 2.95 -17.33
C LEU A 271 6.31 2.45 -18.68
N ASP A 272 5.86 1.29 -19.13
CA ASP A 272 6.20 0.82 -20.47
C ASP A 272 5.68 1.80 -21.54
N GLY A 273 6.54 2.13 -22.52
CA GLY A 273 6.27 3.18 -23.50
C GLY A 273 6.02 4.57 -22.90
N ALA A 274 6.42 4.86 -21.66
CA ALA A 274 6.32 6.19 -21.06
C ALA A 274 7.52 7.09 -21.41
N PRO A 275 7.30 8.41 -21.54
CA PRO A 275 8.39 9.36 -21.72
C PRO A 275 9.30 9.40 -20.48
N ALA A 276 10.57 9.81 -20.66
CA ALA A 276 11.56 9.88 -19.59
C ALA A 276 11.05 10.64 -18.34
N ARG A 277 10.36 11.77 -18.56
CA ARG A 277 9.74 12.58 -17.50
C ARG A 277 8.84 11.80 -16.54
N ALA A 278 8.20 10.71 -16.99
CA ALA A 278 7.34 9.91 -16.11
C ALA A 278 8.17 9.13 -15.07
N ARG A 279 9.37 8.68 -15.46
CA ARG A 279 10.33 8.05 -14.54
C ARG A 279 10.95 9.09 -13.60
N ASP A 280 11.25 10.28 -14.11
CA ASP A 280 11.75 11.39 -13.29
C ASP A 280 10.72 11.79 -12.24
N ASN A 281 9.44 11.89 -12.62
CA ASN A 281 8.34 12.15 -11.71
C ASN A 281 8.23 11.07 -10.61
N LEU A 282 8.34 9.79 -10.98
CA LEU A 282 8.34 8.69 -10.01
C LEU A 282 9.50 8.82 -9.02
N ARG A 283 10.71 9.12 -9.51
CA ARG A 283 11.89 9.28 -8.67
C ARG A 283 11.75 10.47 -7.72
N ALA A 284 11.31 11.62 -8.23
CA ALA A 284 11.07 12.81 -7.43
C ALA A 284 10.02 12.56 -6.32
N LEU A 285 8.99 11.76 -6.60
CA LEU A 285 7.99 11.37 -5.59
C LEU A 285 8.57 10.51 -4.47
N VAL A 286 9.53 9.63 -4.77
CA VAL A 286 10.21 8.82 -3.75
C VAL A 286 11.19 9.66 -2.95
N ASP A 287 11.97 10.52 -3.62
CA ASP A 287 13.01 11.34 -3.00
C ASP A 287 12.42 12.44 -2.09
N HIS A 288 11.22 12.94 -2.40
CA HIS A 288 10.52 13.99 -1.66
C HIS A 288 9.22 13.52 -0.99
N GLY A 289 9.00 12.21 -0.93
CA GLY A 289 7.81 11.62 -0.33
C GLY A 289 7.79 11.73 1.19
N TRP A 290 6.69 11.28 1.80
CA TRP A 290 6.57 11.20 3.25
C TRP A 290 7.69 10.31 3.85
N PRO A 291 8.53 10.81 4.78
CA PRO A 291 9.79 10.15 5.12
C PRO A 291 9.69 8.68 5.57
N PRO A 292 8.75 8.28 6.44
CA PRO A 292 8.61 6.87 6.83
C PRO A 292 8.28 5.95 5.64
N MET A 293 7.47 6.41 4.69
CA MET A 293 7.11 5.63 3.50
C MET A 293 8.29 5.54 2.53
N ALA A 294 9.00 6.64 2.32
CA ALA A 294 10.21 6.66 1.49
C ALA A 294 11.32 5.78 2.07
N GLU A 295 11.48 5.75 3.38
CA GLU A 295 12.42 4.86 4.07
C GLU A 295 12.03 3.39 3.92
N LEU A 296 10.76 3.05 4.16
CA LEU A 296 10.22 1.70 3.95
C LEU A 296 10.47 1.22 2.50
N ALA A 297 10.21 2.07 1.51
CA ALA A 297 10.45 1.75 0.10
C ALA A 297 11.94 1.51 -0.20
N ARG A 298 12.85 2.36 0.30
CA ARG A 298 14.31 2.18 0.13
C ARG A 298 14.82 0.90 0.79
N LEU A 299 14.37 0.59 2.00
CA LEU A 299 14.77 -0.62 2.71
C LEU A 299 14.24 -1.88 2.01
N THR A 300 13.04 -1.82 1.45
CA THR A 300 12.45 -2.88 0.62
C THR A 300 13.28 -3.11 -0.65
N HIS A 301 13.63 -2.04 -1.36
CA HIS A 301 14.49 -2.12 -2.55
C HIS A 301 15.84 -2.78 -2.22
N ALA A 302 16.48 -2.34 -1.14
CA ALA A 302 17.75 -2.91 -0.68
C ALA A 302 17.62 -4.39 -0.27
N ALA A 303 16.52 -4.78 0.38
CA ALA A 303 16.27 -6.17 0.76
C ALA A 303 16.08 -7.08 -0.45
N ILE A 304 15.37 -6.61 -1.48
CA ILE A 304 15.22 -7.32 -2.75
C ILE A 304 16.60 -7.48 -3.41
N GLY A 305 17.39 -6.41 -3.50
CA GLY A 305 18.74 -6.44 -4.09
C GLY A 305 19.68 -7.46 -3.41
N ARG A 306 19.76 -7.45 -2.07
CA ARG A 306 20.58 -8.42 -1.32
C ARG A 306 20.19 -9.87 -1.63
N SER A 307 18.89 -10.13 -1.78
CA SER A 307 18.40 -11.49 -2.02
C SER A 307 18.76 -12.05 -3.40
N VAL A 308 19.03 -11.19 -4.39
CA VAL A 308 19.45 -11.61 -5.73
C VAL A 308 20.94 -11.96 -5.74
N THR A 309 21.76 -11.26 -4.96
CA THR A 309 23.22 -11.47 -4.92
C THR A 309 23.62 -12.77 -4.21
N THR A 310 22.90 -13.22 -3.18
CA THR A 310 23.19 -14.47 -2.46
C THR A 310 23.09 -15.73 -3.34
N TYR A 311 22.52 -15.64 -4.55
CA TYR A 311 22.39 -16.76 -5.48
C TYR A 311 23.55 -16.88 -6.50
N ARG A 312 24.60 -16.03 -6.39
CA ARG A 312 25.72 -15.98 -7.33
C ARG A 312 27.08 -16.40 -6.75
N THR A 313 27.09 -17.02 -5.57
CA THR A 313 28.29 -17.58 -4.91
C THR A 313 28.04 -19.04 -4.62
#